data_AF-A0A2T2X7D9-F1
#
_entry.id   AF-A0A2T2X7D9-F1
#
_cell.length_a   1.000
_cell.length_b   1.000
_cell.length_c   1.000
_cell.angle_alpha   90.00
_cell.angle_beta   90.00
_cell.angle_gamma   90.00
#
_symmetry.space_group_name_H-M   'P 1'
#
loop_
_entity.id
_entity.type
_entity.pdbx_description
1 polymer ?
#
loop_
_entity_poly.entity_id
_entity_poly.type
_entity_poly.pdbx_seq_one_letter_code
_entity_poly.pdbx_strand_id
1 'polypeptide(L)'
;MANIKSAKKRIKQIEVRTLRNKIRKTMVRTAVRRFEGALNRNDMDAAEMALRFCYARLDRAAQKGAIHRNAAARKKSRLTQRFNKVKSQSA
;
A
#
# COMPACT_ATOMS: atom_id res chain seq x y z
N MET A 1 23.62 10.48 20.84
CA MET A 1 24.33 11.59 20.16
C MET A 1 25.22 11.00 19.07
N ALA A 2 25.12 11.45 17.81
CA ALA A 2 26.08 11.04 16.79
C ALA A 2 27.32 11.93 16.88
N ASN A 3 28.43 11.39 17.38
CA ASN A 3 29.65 12.16 17.62
C ASN A 3 30.52 12.29 16.36
N ILE A 4 30.38 11.35 15.41
CA ILE A 4 31.13 11.33 14.15
C ILE A 4 30.37 12.10 13.06
N LYS A 5 31.09 12.91 12.25
CA LYS A 5 30.51 13.70 11.14
C LYS A 5 29.70 12.85 10.15
N SER A 6 30.20 11.66 9.81
CA SER A 6 29.50 10.71 8.94
C SER A 6 28.19 10.21 9.54
N ALA A 7 28.15 9.94 10.85
CA ALA A 7 26.95 9.53 11.56
C ALA A 7 25.88 10.64 11.59
N LYS A 8 26.28 11.90 11.85
CA LYS A 8 25.36 13.06 11.76
C LYS A 8 24.74 13.19 10.37
N LYS A 9 25.52 12.96 9.31
CA LYS A 9 25.02 12.95 7.92
C LYS A 9 24.03 11.80 7.67
N ARG A 10 24.31 10.61 8.18
CA ARG A 10 23.41 9.45 8.03
C ARG A 10 22.07 9.68 8.71
N ILE A 11 22.03 10.30 9.88
CA ILE A 11 20.77 10.66 10.57
C ILE A 11 19.90 11.56 9.69
N LYS A 12 20.47 12.64 9.14
CA LYS A 12 19.73 13.55 8.23
C LYS A 12 19.19 12.82 7.00
N GLN A 13 19.96 11.91 6.42
CA GLN A 13 19.51 11.10 5.27
C GLN A 13 18.39 10.12 5.64
N ILE A 14 18.49 9.50 6.82
CA ILE A 14 17.48 8.55 7.33
C ILE A 14 16.15 9.27 7.53
N GLU A 15 16.15 10.46 8.12
CA GLU A 15 14.92 11.24 8.34
C GLU A 15 14.14 11.46 7.04
N VAL A 16 14.82 11.95 6.00
CA VAL A 16 14.22 12.18 4.67
C VAL A 16 13.70 10.88 4.05
N ARG A 17 14.46 9.78 4.15
CA ARG A 17 14.05 8.47 3.63
C ARG A 17 12.83 7.93 4.39
N THR A 18 12.82 8.08 5.71
CA THR A 18 11.73 7.66 6.59
C THR A 18 10.45 8.41 6.25
N LEU A 19 10.50 9.73 6.07
CA LEU A 19 9.33 10.53 5.68
C LEU A 19 8.74 10.06 4.35
N ARG A 20 9.58 9.88 3.32
CA ARG A 20 9.15 9.38 1.99
C ARG A 20 8.51 7.99 2.09
N ASN A 21 9.09 7.10 2.88
CA ASN A 21 8.56 5.76 3.07
C ASN A 21 7.26 5.76 3.88
N LYS A 22 7.13 6.63 4.89
CA LYS A 22 5.90 6.84 5.66
C LYS A 22 4.76 7.26 4.73
N ILE A 23 4.98 8.27 3.89
CA ILE A 23 3.98 8.77 2.93
C ILE A 23 3.50 7.64 2.00
N ARG A 24 4.43 6.89 1.38
CA ARG A 24 4.06 5.77 0.48
C ARG A 24 3.26 4.68 1.19
N LYS A 25 3.68 4.29 2.41
CA LYS A 25 2.96 3.30 3.22
C LYS A 25 1.56 3.79 3.61
N THR A 26 1.41 5.08 3.95
CA THR A 26 0.12 5.68 4.25
C THR A 26 -0.79 5.70 3.02
N MET A 27 -0.28 6.11 1.85
CA MET A 27 -1.06 6.10 0.60
C MET A 27 -1.62 4.71 0.27
N VAL A 28 -0.81 3.66 0.42
CA VAL A 28 -1.26 2.27 0.24
C VAL A 28 -2.36 1.91 1.25
N ARG A 29 -2.20 2.30 2.52
CA ARG A 29 -3.20 2.03 3.56
C ARG A 29 -4.53 2.74 3.28
N THR A 30 -4.47 4.00 2.85
CA THR A 30 -5.65 4.77 2.47
C THR A 30 -6.36 4.17 1.26
N ALA A 31 -5.62 3.71 0.26
CA ALA A 31 -6.21 3.01 -0.89
C ALA A 31 -6.95 1.74 -0.48
N VAL A 32 -6.32 0.92 0.38
CA VAL A 32 -6.96 -0.30 0.91
C VAL A 32 -8.21 0.03 1.72
N ARG A 33 -8.19 1.06 2.56
CA ARG A 33 -9.36 1.48 3.33
C ARG A 33 -10.52 1.94 2.43
N ARG A 34 -10.23 2.59 1.30
CA ARG A 34 -11.25 2.97 0.31
C ARG A 34 -11.88 1.74 -0.34
N PHE A 35 -11.07 0.75 -0.70
CA PHE A 35 -11.55 -0.53 -1.22
C PHE A 35 -12.43 -1.28 -0.21
N GLU A 36 -12.00 -1.36 1.05
CA GLU A 36 -12.81 -1.97 2.12
C GLU A 36 -14.13 -1.21 2.35
N GLY A 37 -14.11 0.12 2.24
CA GLY A 37 -15.32 0.93 2.30
C GLY A 37 -16.30 0.67 1.15
N ALA A 38 -15.80 0.45 -0.07
CA ALA A 38 -16.63 0.11 -1.23
C ALA A 38 -17.23 -1.30 -1.10
N LEU A 39 -16.42 -2.28 -0.65
CA LEU A 39 -16.90 -3.64 -0.39
C LEU A 39 -18.02 -3.66 0.67
N ASN A 40 -17.89 -2.91 1.76
CA ASN A 40 -18.92 -2.85 2.79
C ASN A 40 -20.24 -2.24 2.30
N ARG A 41 -20.21 -1.46 1.23
CA ARG A 41 -21.40 -0.87 0.60
C ARG A 41 -21.99 -1.74 -0.52
N ASN A 42 -21.38 -2.91 -0.80
CA ASN A 42 -21.73 -3.80 -1.90
C ASN A 42 -21.73 -3.14 -3.29
N ASP A 43 -20.98 -2.06 -3.47
CA ASP A 43 -20.82 -1.39 -4.76
C ASP A 43 -19.67 -2.06 -5.52
N MET A 44 -20.04 -2.95 -6.44
CA MET A 44 -19.09 -3.81 -7.17
C MET A 44 -18.24 -3.03 -8.17
N ASP A 45 -18.81 -2.01 -8.83
CA ASP A 45 -18.11 -1.19 -9.80
C ASP A 45 -17.09 -0.27 -9.09
N ALA A 46 -17.50 0.35 -7.99
CA ALA A 46 -16.59 1.15 -7.17
C ALA A 46 -15.48 0.28 -6.54
N ALA A 47 -15.81 -0.93 -6.12
CA ALA A 47 -14.83 -1.87 -5.58
C ALA A 47 -13.80 -2.33 -6.62
N GLU A 48 -14.21 -2.56 -7.88
CA GLU A 48 -13.28 -2.90 -8.95
C GLU A 48 -12.34 -1.73 -9.28
N MET A 49 -12.87 -0.51 -9.41
CA MET A 49 -12.05 0.68 -9.61
C MET A 49 -11.05 0.90 -8.45
N ALA A 50 -11.52 0.73 -7.21
CA ALA A 50 -10.67 0.84 -6.04
C ALA A 50 -9.59 -0.25 -5.98
N LEU A 51 -9.89 -1.47 -6.45
CA LEU A 51 -8.94 -2.57 -6.54
C LEU A 51 -7.81 -2.26 -7.53
N ARG A 52 -8.16 -1.76 -8.74
CA ARG A 52 -7.18 -1.32 -9.75
C ARG A 52 -6.29 -0.20 -9.20
N PHE A 53 -6.87 0.77 -8.50
CA PHE A 53 -6.11 1.83 -7.84
C PHE A 53 -5.17 1.29 -6.74
N CYS A 54 -5.62 0.31 -5.96
CA CYS A 54 -4.77 -0.34 -4.95
C CYS A 54 -3.55 -1.01 -5.58
N TYR A 55 -3.69 -1.69 -6.72
CA TYR A 55 -2.57 -2.33 -7.41
C TYR A 55 -1.53 -1.31 -7.85
N ALA A 56 -1.95 -0.22 -8.50
CA ALA A 56 -1.05 0.84 -8.93
C ALA A 56 -0.24 1.43 -7.76
N ARG A 57 -0.87 1.63 -6.60
CA ARG A 57 -0.20 2.15 -5.39
C ARG A 57 0.75 1.13 -4.76
N LEU A 58 0.37 -0.16 -4.73
CA LEU A 58 1.22 -1.23 -4.21
C LEU A 58 2.49 -1.41 -5.05
N ASP A 59 2.35 -1.40 -6.39
CA ASP A 59 3.48 -1.57 -7.30
C ASP A 59 4.43 -0.39 -7.24
N ARG A 60 3.91 0.84 -7.21
CA ARG A 60 4.75 2.03 -7.07
C ARG A 60 5.46 2.07 -5.73
N ALA A 61 4.83 1.61 -4.65
CA ALA A 61 5.48 1.48 -3.35
C ALA A 61 6.57 0.40 -3.34
N ALA A 62 6.38 -0.71 -4.07
CA ALA A 62 7.36 -1.77 -4.24
C ALA A 62 8.57 -1.31 -5.08
N GLN A 63 8.32 -0.67 -6.22
CA GLN A 63 9.35 -0.12 -7.11
C GLN A 63 10.25 0.88 -6.39
N LYS A 64 9.69 1.71 -5.50
CA LYS A 64 10.45 2.68 -4.70
C LYS A 64 11.06 2.10 -3.42
N GLY A 65 11.00 0.79 -3.22
CA GLY A 65 11.60 0.09 -2.08
C GLY A 65 10.94 0.36 -0.73
N ALA A 66 9.74 0.96 -0.70
CA ALA A 66 9.04 1.23 0.55
C ALA A 66 8.36 -0.03 1.12
N ILE A 67 8.06 -1.00 0.25
CA ILE A 67 7.50 -2.32 0.56
C ILE A 67 8.27 -3.35 -0.27
N HIS A 68 8.53 -4.54 0.28
CA HIS A 68 9.18 -5.61 -0.48
C HIS A 68 8.24 -6.16 -1.58
N ARG A 69 8.79 -6.58 -2.73
CA ARG A 69 8.02 -7.15 -3.85
C ARG A 69 7.06 -8.26 -3.42
N ASN A 70 7.53 -9.19 -2.58
CA ASN A 70 6.69 -10.28 -2.07
C ASN A 70 5.58 -9.79 -1.14
N ALA A 71 5.83 -8.72 -0.37
CA ALA A 71 4.80 -8.14 0.48
C ALA A 71 3.72 -7.42 -0.36
N ALA A 72 4.09 -6.79 -1.47
CA ALA A 72 3.13 -6.25 -2.43
C ALA A 72 2.32 -7.37 -3.11
N ALA A 73 2.97 -8.43 -3.59
CA ALA A 73 2.31 -9.59 -4.20
C ALA A 73 1.31 -10.27 -3.24
N ARG A 74 1.72 -10.53 -1.98
CA ARG A 74 0.82 -11.07 -0.95
C ARG A 74 -0.40 -10.18 -0.71
N LYS A 75 -0.21 -8.86 -0.68
CA LYS A 75 -1.33 -7.92 -0.51
C LYS A 75 -2.27 -7.93 -1.70
N LYS A 76 -1.75 -7.95 -2.94
CA LYS A 76 -2.59 -8.06 -4.14
C LYS A 76 -3.45 -9.32 -4.08
N SER A 77 -2.82 -10.48 -3.89
CA SER A 77 -3.51 -11.77 -3.80
C SER A 77 -4.65 -11.76 -2.77
N ARG A 78 -4.39 -11.25 -1.56
CA ARG A 78 -5.42 -11.14 -0.50
C ARG A 78 -6.59 -10.23 -0.87
N LEU A 79 -6.31 -9.10 -1.54
CA LEU A 79 -7.37 -8.18 -1.97
C LEU A 79 -8.23 -8.81 -3.09
N THR A 80 -7.60 -9.47 -4.06
CA THR A 80 -8.30 -10.20 -5.13
C THR A 80 -9.18 -11.29 -4.55
N GLN A 81 -8.66 -12.12 -3.63
CA GLN A 81 -9.42 -13.19 -2.99
C GLN A 81 -10.66 -12.65 -2.26
N ARG A 82 -10.52 -11.53 -1.54
CA ARG A 82 -11.66 -10.88 -0.87
C ARG A 82 -12.70 -10.38 -1.86
N PHE A 83 -12.28 -9.69 -2.93
CA PHE A 83 -13.19 -9.21 -3.96
C PHE A 83 -13.95 -10.36 -4.63
N ASN A 84 -13.22 -11.42 -5.02
CA ASN A 84 -13.82 -12.60 -5.67
C ASN A 84 -14.78 -13.34 -4.74
N LYS A 85 -14.47 -13.44 -3.44
CA LYS A 85 -15.35 -14.08 -2.46
C LYS A 85 -16.69 -13.33 -2.33
N VAL A 86 -16.65 -12.00 -2.30
CA VAL A 86 -17.88 -11.19 -2.27
C VAL A 86 -18.63 -11.36 -3.59
N LYS A 87 -17.93 -11.27 -4.72
CA LYS A 87 -18.53 -11.48 -6.06
C LYS A 87 -19.23 -12.84 -6.18
N SER A 88 -18.64 -13.91 -5.65
CA SER A 88 -19.22 -15.26 -5.70
C SER A 88 -20.38 -15.48 -4.72
N GLN A 89 -20.52 -14.64 -3.69
CA GLN A 89 -21.64 -14.72 -2.74
C GLN A 89 -22.87 -13.94 -3.23
N SER A 90 -22.68 -13.02 -4.18
CA SER A 90 -23.75 -12.23 -4.81
C SER A 90 -24.25 -12.82 -6.14
N ALA A 91 -23.67 -13.93 -6.58
CA ALA A 91 -24.09 -14.73 -7.72
C ALA A 91 -24.81 -16.00 -7.23
#